data_AF-A0A7X8K630-F1
#
_entry.id   AF-A0A7X8K630-F1
#
_cell.length_a   1.000
_cell.length_b   1.000
_cell.length_c   1.000
_cell.angle_alpha   90.00
_cell.angle_beta   90.00
_cell.angle_gamma   90.00
#
_symmetry.space_group_name_H-M   'P 1'
#
loop_
_entity.id
_entity.type
_entity.pdbx_description
1 polymer ?
#
loop_
_entity_poly.entity_id
_entity_poly.type
_entity_poly.pdbx_seq_one_letter_code
_entity_poly.pdbx_strand_id
1 'polypeptide(L)' 'MKDYSIDALMKKTKNKYVLSQVIAKRAREIRSEEGVILGYLAIEQAAQELMDDQFSYSFEDHLHK' A
#
# COMPACT_ATOMS: atom_id res chain seq x y z
N MET A 1 -16.63 -1.44 -11.65
CA MET A 1 -16.21 -1.71 -10.26
C MET A 1 -14.70 -1.86 -10.27
N LYS A 2 -13.94 -1.12 -9.47
CA LYS A 2 -12.47 -1.32 -9.39
C LYS A 2 -12.21 -2.69 -8.74
N ASP A 3 -11.27 -3.44 -9.31
CA ASP A 3 -10.88 -4.76 -8.80
C ASP A 3 -9.84 -4.56 -7.69
N TYR A 4 -10.22 -4.83 -6.44
CA TYR A 4 -9.35 -4.75 -5.26
C TYR A 4 -8.75 -6.11 -4.88
N SER A 5 -8.74 -7.08 -5.81
CA SER A 5 -8.07 -8.36 -5.60
C SER A 5 -6.56 -8.19 -5.41
N ILE A 6 -5.94 -9.15 -4.74
CA ILE A 6 -4.48 -9.21 -4.58
C ILE A 6 -3.79 -9.20 -5.96
N ASP A 7 -4.37 -9.87 -6.95
CA ASP A 7 -3.82 -9.91 -8.31
C ASP A 7 -3.80 -8.53 -8.97
N ALA A 8 -4.81 -7.68 -8.71
CA ALA A 8 -4.85 -6.32 -9.20
C ALA A 8 -3.79 -5.42 -8.52
N LEU A 9 -3.65 -5.54 -7.20
CA LEU A 9 -2.62 -4.85 -6.42
C LEU A 9 -1.20 -5.26 -6.86
N MET A 10 -1.00 -6.55 -7.12
CA MET A 10 0.25 -7.10 -7.62
C MET A 10 0.65 -6.55 -9.00
N LYS A 11 -0.32 -6.21 -9.86
CA LYS A 11 -0.02 -5.57 -11.16
C LYS A 11 0.51 -4.15 -11.00
N LYS A 12 0.12 -3.42 -9.94
CA LYS A 12 0.62 -2.06 -9.65
C LYS A 12 2.09 -2.08 -9.23
N THR A 13 2.51 -3.07 -8.43
CA THR A 13 3.86 -3.11 -7.86
C THR A 13 4.81 -4.10 -8.53
N LYS A 14 4.28 -5.01 -9.37
CA LYS A 14 5.00 -6.08 -10.09
C LYS A 14 5.78 -7.05 -9.20
N ASN A 15 5.78 -6.88 -7.88
CA ASN A 15 6.52 -7.67 -6.91
C ASN A 15 5.79 -7.69 -5.55
N LYS A 16 5.53 -8.89 -5.03
CA LYS A 16 4.77 -9.10 -3.78
C LYS A 16 5.47 -8.59 -2.53
N TYR A 17 6.80 -8.63 -2.51
CA TYR A 17 7.59 -8.13 -1.39
C TYR A 17 7.53 -6.60 -1.35
N VAL A 18 7.62 -5.97 -2.52
CA VAL A 18 7.44 -4.52 -2.66
C VAL A 18 6.02 -4.11 -2.29
N LEU A 19 5.00 -4.82 -2.76
CA LEU A 19 3.61 -4.58 -2.35
C LEU A 19 3.47 -4.59 -0.83
N SER A 20 3.97 -5.63 -0.17
CA SER A 20 3.91 -5.75 1.29
C SER A 20 4.60 -4.58 2.00
N GLN A 21 5.78 -4.17 1.55
CA GLN A 21 6.51 -3.05 2.15
C GLN A 21 5.81 -1.71 1.94
N VAL A 22 5.32 -1.46 0.73
CA VAL A 22 4.60 -0.23 0.35
C VAL A 22 3.33 -0.09 1.19
N ILE A 23 2.50 -1.14 1.25
CA ILE A 23 1.28 -1.15 2.04
C ILE A 23 1.59 -1.00 3.54
N ALA A 24 2.59 -1.70 4.05
CA ALA A 24 2.97 -1.59 5.47
C ALA A 24 3.55 -0.21 5.84
N LYS A 25 4.23 0.46 4.91
CA LYS A 25 4.68 1.84 5.10
C LYS A 25 3.48 2.78 5.16
N ARG A 26 2.61 2.75 4.14
CA ARG A 26 1.46 3.65 4.06
C ARG A 26 0.45 3.43 5.20
N ALA A 27 0.20 2.18 5.60
CA ALA A 27 -0.65 1.88 6.75
C ALA A 27 -0.11 2.48 8.06
N ARG A 28 1.22 2.56 8.25
CA ARG A 28 1.81 3.22 9.42
C ARG A 28 1.62 4.73 9.39
N GLU A 29 1.71 5.34 8.21
CA GLU A 29 1.44 6.77 8.00
C GLU A 29 -0.03 7.07 8.32
N ILE A 30 -0.98 6.32 7.74
CA ILE A 30 -2.42 6.46 8.04
C ILE A 30 -2.71 6.34 9.53
N ARG A 31 -2.11 5.37 10.23
CA ARG A 31 -2.29 5.24 11.69
C ARG A 31 -1.79 6.46 12.45
N SER A 32 -0.70 7.08 11.99
CA SER A 32 -0.11 8.26 12.61
C SER A 32 -0.88 9.53 12.29
N GLU A 33 -1.39 9.66 11.07
CA GLU A 33 -2.09 10.85 10.54
C GLU A 33 -3.54 10.90 11.02
N GLU A 34 -4.23 9.76 10.95
CA GLU A 34 -5.69 9.66 11.16
C GLU A 34 -6.06 9.02 12.50
N GLY A 35 -5.08 8.58 13.29
CA GLY A 35 -5.31 7.97 14.60
C GLY A 35 -5.99 6.59 14.53
N VAL A 36 -5.92 5.90 13.39
CA VAL A 36 -6.51 4.57 13.21
C VAL A 36 -5.88 3.57 14.19
N ILE A 37 -6.68 3.07 15.13
CA ILE A 37 -6.22 2.16 16.19
C ILE A 37 -6.05 0.74 15.64
N LEU A 38 -6.99 0.29 14.81
CA LEU A 38 -7.02 -1.07 14.28
C LEU A 38 -6.11 -1.20 13.05
N GLY A 39 -5.05 -2.01 13.17
CA GLY A 39 -4.03 -2.13 12.13
C GLY A 39 -4.55 -2.64 10.78
N TYR A 40 -5.55 -3.53 10.79
CA TYR A 40 -6.12 -4.07 9.54
C TYR A 40 -6.89 -3.01 8.75
N LEU A 41 -7.58 -2.08 9.42
CA LEU A 41 -8.30 -0.98 8.74
C LEU A 41 -7.31 -0.06 8.01
N ALA A 42 -6.17 0.24 8.62
CA ALA A 42 -5.14 1.03 7.97
C ALA A 42 -4.49 0.30 6.77
N ILE A 43 -4.42 -1.04 6.81
CA ILE A 43 -3.95 -1.86 5.69
C ILE A 43 -4.96 -1.84 4.53
N GLU A 44 -6.25 -1.98 4.83
CA GLU A 44 -7.33 -1.91 3.83
C GLU A 44 -7.35 -0.55 3.15
N GLN A 45 -7.26 0.53 3.92
CA GLN A 45 -7.21 1.89 3.40
C GLN A 45 -5.95 2.11 2.56
N ALA A 46 -4.77 1.68 3.01
CA ALA A 46 -3.54 1.78 2.21
C ALA A 46 -3.65 1.03 0.87
N ALA A 47 -4.29 -0.14 0.84
CA ALA A 47 -4.51 -0.89 -0.39
C ALA A 47 -5.48 -0.16 -1.32
N GLN A 48 -6.51 0.48 -0.76
CA GLN A 48 -7.45 1.28 -1.52
C GLN A 48 -6.80 2.51 -2.13
N GLU A 49 -6.02 3.26 -1.35
CA GLU A 49 -5.27 4.42 -1.83
C GLU A 49 -4.28 4.08 -2.96
N LEU A 50 -3.63 2.91 -2.89
CA LEU A 50 -2.74 2.42 -3.95
C LEU A 50 -3.52 2.12 -5.24
N MET A 51 -4.69 1.50 -5.14
CA MET A 51 -5.55 1.21 -6.28
C MET A 51 -6.20 2.46 -6.88
N ASP A 52 -6.40 3.47 -6.04
CA ASP A 52 -6.97 4.76 -6.41
C ASP A 52 -5.92 5.78 -6.86
N ASP A 53 -4.65 5.38 -6.96
CA ASP A 53 -3.51 6.21 -7.38
C ASP A 53 -3.36 7.48 -6.51
N GLN A 54 -3.75 7.42 -5.24
CA GLN A 54 -3.64 8.53 -4.29
C GLN A 54 -2.21 8.73 -3.78
N PHE A 55 -1.35 7.73 -3.95
CA PHE A 55 0.08 7.85 -3.75
C PHE A 55 0.85 6.99 -4.78
N SER A 56 2.11 7.35 -5.00
CA SER A 56 3.03 6.61 -5.87
C SER A 56 4.20 6.07 -5.05
N TYR A 57 4.73 4.92 -5.43
CA TYR A 57 5.99 4.41 -4.89
C TYR A 57 7.04 4.32 -6.01
N SER A 58 8.30 4.62 -5.68
CA SER A 58 9.43 4.37 -6.57
C SER A 58 10.10 3.04 -6.21
N PHE A 59 10.32 2.18 -7.21
CA PHE A 59 11.02 0.91 -6.99
C PHE A 59 12.50 1.10 -6.67
N GLU A 60 13.09 2.23 -7.08
CA GLU A 60 14.50 2.56 -6.84
C GLU A 60 14.81 2.73 -5.34
N ASP A 61 13.83 3.16 -4.54
CA ASP A 61 13.96 3.28 -3.08
C ASP A 61 14.21 1.93 -2.39
N HIS A 62 13.93 0.82 -3.07
CA HIS A 62 14.05 -0.54 -2.56
C HIS A 62 15.24 -1.33 -3.12
N LEU A 63 15.96 -0.81 -4.13
CA LEU A 63 17.15 -1.46 -4.69
C LEU A 63 18.47 -1.01 -4.02
N HIS A 64 18.46 0.11 -3.29
CA HIS A 64 19.65 0.70 -2.68
C HIS A 64 19.76 0.49 -1.15
N LYS A 65 19.05 -0.50 -0.60
CA LYS A 65 19.16 -0.95 0.80
C LYS A 65 19.52 -2.42 0.86
#